data_AF-A0A7S3K8X5-F1
#
_entry.id   AF-A0A7S3K8X5-F1
#
_cell.length_a   1.000
_cell.length_b   1.000
_cell.length_c   1.000
_cell.angle_alpha   90.00
_cell.angle_beta   90.00
_cell.angle_gamma   90.00
#
_symmetry.space_group_name_H-M   'P 1'
#
loop_
_entity.id
_entity.type
_entity.pdbx_description
1 polymer ?
#
loop_
_entity_poly.entity_id
_entity_poly.type
_entity_poly.pdbx_seq_one_letter_code
_entity_poly.pdbx_strand_id
1 'polypeptide(L)'
;VMMEYISKSGSLSESTARYFFKQLIKAIIIKNKTEETHREIKPEEIILDSEFNLKLAYHNFTSKKECGYKINNALSYKAPEVLAGVEYEPKQVDLFSAAVFLFMMVTQRLPFIKAEPDD
;
A
#
# COMPACT_ATOMS: atom_id res chain seq x y z
N VAL A 1 -2.39 8.10 -9.55
CA VAL A 1 -2.08 7.02 -8.57
C VAL A 1 -2.37 7.56 -7.17
N MET A 2 -2.80 6.74 -6.20
CA MET A 2 -3.18 7.22 -4.86
C MET A 2 -2.01 7.95 -4.16
N MET A 3 -0.79 7.48 -4.35
CA MET A 3 0.43 8.15 -3.87
C MET A 3 0.57 9.60 -4.34
N GLU A 4 0.22 9.87 -5.60
CA GLU A 4 0.26 11.22 -6.17
C GLU A 4 -0.84 12.11 -5.58
N TYR A 5 -2.03 11.54 -5.33
CA TYR A 5 -3.12 12.22 -4.67
C TYR A 5 -2.74 12.64 -3.23
N ILE A 6 -2.15 11.73 -2.47
CA ILE A 6 -1.62 11.98 -1.12
C ILE A 6 -0.56 13.08 -1.16
N SER A 7 0.42 12.99 -2.06
CA SER A 7 1.50 13.99 -2.18
C SER A 7 0.99 15.40 -2.51
N LYS A 8 -0.05 15.52 -3.35
CA LYS A 8 -0.63 16.81 -3.74
C LYS A 8 -1.58 17.38 -2.71
N SER A 9 -2.30 16.53 -1.98
CA SER A 9 -3.34 16.94 -1.02
C SER A 9 -2.80 17.21 0.38
N GLY A 10 -1.58 16.75 0.69
CA GLY A 10 -1.06 16.76 2.05
C GLY A 10 -1.76 15.71 2.93
N SER A 11 -1.53 15.76 4.24
CA SER A 11 -2.09 14.80 5.20
C SER A 11 -3.61 14.76 5.11
N LEU A 12 -4.16 13.56 4.93
CA LEU A 12 -5.60 13.36 4.88
C LEU A 12 -6.17 13.40 6.30
N SER A 13 -7.37 13.97 6.43
CA SER A 13 -8.14 13.86 7.67
C SER A 13 -8.47 12.39 7.96
N GLU A 14 -8.67 12.05 9.23
CA GLU A 14 -9.03 10.67 9.61
C GLU A 14 -10.30 10.17 8.91
N SER A 15 -11.27 11.04 8.65
CA SER A 15 -12.51 10.67 7.95
C SER A 15 -12.22 10.26 6.51
N THR A 16 -11.40 11.04 5.80
CA THR A 16 -10.95 10.74 4.44
C THR A 16 -10.07 9.50 4.39
N ALA A 17 -9.09 9.38 5.29
CA ALA A 17 -8.21 8.21 5.38
C ALA A 17 -9.02 6.94 5.67
N ARG A 18 -10.00 6.99 6.58
CA ARG A 18 -10.92 5.88 6.87
C ARG A 18 -11.75 5.47 5.65
N TYR A 19 -12.19 6.42 4.83
CA TYR A 19 -12.94 6.13 3.61
C TYR A 19 -12.10 5.30 2.62
N PHE A 20 -10.85 5.68 2.39
CA PHE A 20 -9.94 4.91 1.53
C PHE A 20 -9.50 3.59 2.17
N PHE A 21 -9.17 3.60 3.45
CA PHE A 21 -8.69 2.40 4.16
C PHE A 21 -9.75 1.29 4.18
N LYS A 22 -11.03 1.63 4.37
CA LYS A 22 -12.14 0.65 4.25
C LYS A 22 -12.17 -0.02 2.88
N GLN A 23 -11.89 0.72 1.81
CA GLN A 23 -11.86 0.17 0.44
C GLN A 23 -10.63 -0.71 0.23
N LEU A 24 -9.47 -0.29 0.74
CA LEU A 24 -8.24 -1.09 0.69
C LEU A 24 -8.41 -2.44 1.39
N ILE A 25 -8.94 -2.45 2.61
CA ILE A 25 -9.21 -3.69 3.36
C ILE A 25 -10.21 -4.58 2.61
N LYS A 26 -11.27 -4.01 2.02
CA LYS A 26 -12.20 -4.78 1.18
C LYS A 26 -11.50 -5.42 -0.02
N ALA A 27 -10.62 -4.68 -0.69
CA ALA A 27 -9.86 -5.17 -1.83
C ALA A 27 -8.92 -6.32 -1.42
N ILE A 28 -8.23 -6.21 -0.28
CA ILE A 28 -7.39 -7.27 0.31
C ILE A 28 -8.22 -8.52 0.60
N ILE A 29 -9.41 -8.38 1.19
CA ILE A 29 -10.29 -9.52 1.49
C ILE A 29 -10.74 -10.23 0.21
N ILE A 30 -11.11 -9.48 -0.83
CA ILE A 30 -11.54 -10.05 -2.12
C ILE A 30 -10.37 -10.76 -2.78
N LYS A 31 -9.20 -10.12 -2.84
CA LYS A 31 -7.98 -10.68 -3.41
C LYS A 31 -7.56 -11.97 -2.70
N ASN A 32 -7.66 -12.05 -1.38
CA ASN A 32 -7.33 -13.27 -0.65
C ASN A 32 -8.30 -14.44 -0.92
N LYS A 33 -9.51 -14.18 -1.43
CA LYS A 33 -10.47 -15.23 -1.78
C LYS A 33 -10.26 -15.80 -3.19
N THR A 34 -9.65 -15.02 -4.07
CA THR A 34 -9.20 -15.46 -5.39
C THR A 34 -7.78 -15.96 -5.22
N GLU A 35 -7.42 -17.20 -5.58
CA GLU A 35 -6.12 -17.86 -5.28
C GLU A 35 -4.82 -17.15 -5.76
N GLU A 36 -4.89 -15.87 -6.14
CA GLU A 36 -3.77 -14.94 -6.35
C GLU A 36 -3.16 -14.41 -5.02
N THR A 37 -3.20 -15.22 -3.96
CA THR A 37 -2.77 -14.88 -2.60
C THR A 37 -1.27 -14.63 -2.47
N HIS A 38 -0.44 -15.12 -3.40
CA HIS A 38 1.01 -15.00 -3.30
C HIS A 38 1.59 -13.61 -3.64
N ARG A 39 0.76 -12.63 -3.98
CA ARG A 39 1.25 -11.31 -4.43
C ARG A 39 1.23 -10.31 -3.27
N GLU A 40 2.34 -9.62 -3.04
CA GLU A 40 2.45 -8.48 -2.14
C GLU A 40 1.77 -7.25 -2.76
N ILE A 41 0.87 -6.57 -2.03
CA ILE A 41 0.30 -5.29 -2.49
C ILE A 41 1.37 -4.21 -2.48
N LYS A 42 1.53 -3.53 -3.61
CA LYS A 42 2.43 -2.39 -3.74
C LYS A 42 1.67 -1.07 -3.74
N PRO A 43 2.16 -0.01 -3.07
CA PRO A 43 1.53 1.32 -3.10
C PRO A 43 1.31 1.88 -4.51
N GLU A 44 2.16 1.51 -5.45
CA GLU A 44 2.06 1.88 -6.86
C GLU A 44 0.84 1.26 -7.57
N GLU A 45 0.33 0.14 -7.05
CA GLU A 45 -0.87 -0.55 -7.56
C GLU A 45 -2.16 0.05 -7.01
N ILE A 46 -2.08 0.88 -5.98
CA ILE A 46 -3.25 1.54 -5.38
C ILE A 46 -3.60 2.77 -6.23
N ILE A 47 -4.68 2.66 -6.98
CA ILE A 47 -5.18 3.72 -7.87
C ILE A 47 -6.54 4.23 -7.42
N LEU A 48 -6.90 5.40 -7.93
CA LEU A 48 -8.23 5.99 -7.76
C LEU A 48 -8.91 6.04 -9.13
N ASP A 49 -10.20 5.72 -9.18
CA ASP A 49 -11.02 5.99 -10.36
C ASP A 49 -11.54 7.44 -10.40
N SER A 50 -12.34 7.76 -11.42
CA SER A 50 -12.91 9.11 -11.64
C SER A 50 -13.84 9.57 -10.52
N GLU A 51 -14.35 8.65 -9.69
CA GLU A 51 -15.25 8.91 -8.57
C GLU A 51 -14.49 8.90 -7.23
N PHE A 52 -13.16 8.89 -7.26
CA PHE A 52 -12.30 8.77 -6.07
C PHE A 52 -12.51 7.48 -5.27
N ASN A 53 -12.93 6.39 -5.93
CA ASN A 53 -12.92 5.07 -5.30
C ASN A 53 -11.55 4.40 -5.50
N LEU A 54 -11.09 3.71 -4.45
CA LEU A 54 -9.82 2.98 -4.46
C LEU A 54 -9.98 1.66 -5.21
N LYS A 55 -9.06 1.40 -6.14
CA LYS A 55 -8.94 0.15 -6.87
C LYS A 55 -7.50 -0.36 -6.82
N LEU A 56 -7.33 -1.68 -6.82
CA LEU A 56 -6.03 -2.31 -7.02
C LEU A 56 -5.84 -2.56 -8.51
N ALA A 57 -4.81 -1.98 -9.10
CA ALA A 57 -4.42 -2.21 -10.47
C ALA A 57 -3.59 -3.50 -10.56
N TYR A 58 -3.91 -4.38 -11.52
CA TYR A 58 -3.02 -5.49 -11.88
C TYR A 58 -1.88 -4.99 -12.76
N HIS A 59 -0.70 -5.62 -12.66
CA HIS A 59 0.60 -5.25 -13.25
C HIS A 59 0.63 -4.86 -14.75
N ASN A 60 -0.47 -5.02 -15.52
CA ASN A 60 -0.49 -4.65 -16.94
C ASN A 60 -0.67 -3.14 -17.20
N PHE A 61 -0.89 -2.31 -16.16
CA PHE A 61 -1.13 -0.88 -16.32
C PHE A 61 -0.02 0.04 -15.80
N THR A 62 1.11 -0.48 -15.31
CA THR A 62 2.25 0.37 -14.94
C THR A 62 3.01 0.77 -16.20
N SER A 63 2.52 1.78 -16.92
CA SER A 63 3.37 2.55 -17.84
C SER A 63 4.56 3.07 -17.04
N LYS A 64 5.78 2.80 -17.51
CA LYS A 64 7.04 3.36 -16.97
C LYS A 64 7.02 4.89 -17.08
N LYS A 65 6.24 5.57 -16.26
CA LYS A 65 6.51 6.97 -15.92
C LYS A 65 7.32 6.90 -14.63
N GLU A 66 8.62 7.10 -14.79
CA GLU A 66 9.52 7.42 -13.67
C GLU A 66 8.94 8.65 -12.95
N CYS A 67 8.09 8.42 -11.96
CA CYS A 67 7.84 9.42 -10.94
C CYS A 67 9.15 9.57 -10.17
N GLY A 68 9.65 10.80 -10.04
CA GLY A 68 10.93 11.14 -9.41
C GLY A 68 11.10 10.75 -7.93
N TYR A 69 10.22 9.93 -7.37
CA TYR A 69 10.41 9.23 -6.11
C TYR A 69 11.31 8.00 -6.34
N LYS A 70 12.60 8.27 -6.61
CA LYS A 70 13.62 7.25 -6.79
C LYS A 70 13.74 6.38 -5.53
N ILE A 71 13.49 5.08 -5.71
CA ILE A 71 14.32 3.97 -5.20
C ILE A 71 14.85 4.22 -3.77
N ASN A 72 13.98 4.08 -2.77
CA ASN A 72 14.36 3.74 -1.38
C ASN A 72 13.13 3.38 -0.52
N ASN A 73 11.93 3.83 -0.89
CA ASN A 73 10.72 3.54 -0.14
C ASN A 73 10.10 2.16 -0.43
N ALA A 74 10.57 1.42 -1.44
CA ALA A 74 9.99 0.14 -1.82
C ALA A 74 10.11 -0.93 -0.72
N LEU A 75 11.07 -0.78 0.20
CA LEU A 75 11.23 -1.65 1.37
C LEU A 75 10.41 -1.16 2.57
N SER A 76 10.09 0.13 2.64
CA SER A 76 9.41 0.76 3.77
C SER A 76 7.93 0.41 3.88
N TYR A 77 7.38 -0.37 2.93
CA TYR A 77 6.03 -0.93 3.02
C TYR A 77 6.04 -2.42 3.33
N LYS A 78 7.21 -3.07 3.27
CA LYS A 78 7.32 -4.52 3.42
C LYS A 78 7.32 -4.90 4.88
N ALA A 79 6.59 -5.97 5.19
CA ALA A 79 6.62 -6.60 6.50
C ALA A 79 8.03 -7.15 6.82
N PRO A 80 8.44 -7.14 8.10
CA PRO A 80 9.79 -7.56 8.49
C PRO A 80 10.11 -9.00 8.09
N GLU A 81 9.14 -9.91 8.12
CA GLU A 81 9.29 -11.30 7.69
C GLU A 81 9.55 -11.44 6.18
N VAL A 82 8.98 -10.54 5.36
CA VAL A 82 9.28 -10.47 3.91
C VAL A 82 10.71 -9.99 3.69
N LEU A 83 11.15 -9.01 4.47
CA LEU A 83 12.51 -8.47 4.39
C LEU A 83 13.56 -9.46 4.88
N ALA A 84 13.21 -10.30 5.86
CA ALA A 84 14.04 -11.38 6.36
C ALA A 84 14.11 -12.58 5.39
N GLY A 85 13.23 -12.64 4.40
CA GLY A 85 13.17 -13.75 3.43
C GLY A 85 12.73 -15.08 4.06
N VAL A 86 11.96 -15.02 5.15
CA VAL A 86 11.42 -16.20 5.83
C VAL A 86 10.03 -16.54 5.28
N GLU A 87 9.52 -17.72 5.61
CA GLU A 87 8.15 -18.09 5.28
C GLU A 87 7.17 -17.15 5.98
N TYR A 88 6.16 -16.69 5.25
CA TYR A 88 5.18 -15.72 5.74
C TYR A 88 3.77 -16.04 5.24
N GLU A 89 2.78 -15.64 6.01
CA GLU A 89 1.37 -15.69 5.60
C GLU A 89 1.06 -14.45 4.74
N PRO A 90 0.71 -14.60 3.45
CA PRO A 90 0.54 -13.45 2.56
C PRO A 90 -0.51 -12.45 3.03
N LYS A 91 -1.57 -12.93 3.70
CA LYS A 91 -2.60 -12.07 4.28
C LYS A 91 -2.05 -11.17 5.39
N GLN A 92 -1.10 -11.63 6.20
CA GLN A 92 -0.51 -10.84 7.28
C GLN A 92 0.37 -9.73 6.71
N VAL A 93 1.18 -10.06 5.71
CA VAL A 93 2.00 -9.11 4.97
C VAL A 93 1.17 -8.01 4.32
N ASP A 94 0.08 -8.38 3.62
CA ASP A 94 -0.81 -7.39 2.97
C ASP A 94 -1.49 -6.46 4.00
N LEU A 95 -1.81 -6.96 5.20
CA LEU A 95 -2.35 -6.14 6.30
C LEU A 95 -1.30 -5.18 6.88
N PHE A 96 -0.05 -5.62 7.01
CA PHE A 96 1.05 -4.76 7.43
C PHE A 96 1.26 -3.61 6.44
N SER A 97 1.37 -3.93 5.15
CA SER A 97 1.47 -2.92 4.07
C SER A 97 0.30 -1.94 4.09
N ALA A 98 -0.92 -2.42 4.35
CA ALA A 98 -2.10 -1.56 4.49
C ALA A 98 -2.00 -0.61 5.70
N ALA A 99 -1.47 -1.08 6.83
CA ALA A 99 -1.26 -0.24 8.02
C ALA A 99 -0.22 0.85 7.77
N VAL A 100 0.89 0.53 7.10
CA VAL A 100 1.88 1.52 6.64
C VAL A 100 1.21 2.57 5.75
N PHE A 101 0.36 2.12 4.82
CA PHE A 101 -0.35 3.02 3.92
C PHE A 101 -1.30 3.95 4.67
N LEU A 102 -2.00 3.45 5.71
CA LEU A 102 -2.84 4.27 6.58
C LEU A 102 -2.02 5.32 7.33
N PHE A 103 -0.88 4.92 7.92
CA PHE A 103 0.02 5.85 8.61
C PHE A 103 0.46 6.98 7.67
N MET A 104 0.85 6.64 6.45
CA MET A 104 1.25 7.63 5.46
C MET A 104 0.10 8.53 5.01
N MET A 105 -1.11 8.00 4.83
CA MET A 105 -2.29 8.81 4.47
C MET A 105 -2.51 9.94 5.48
N VAL A 106 -2.34 9.67 6.78
CA VAL A 106 -2.61 10.65 7.84
C VAL A 106 -1.40 11.50 8.23
N THR A 107 -0.17 11.01 8.03
CA THR A 107 1.05 11.70 8.48
C THR A 107 1.90 12.30 7.36
N GLN A 108 1.71 11.90 6.10
CA GLN A 108 2.64 12.17 4.99
C GLN A 108 4.06 11.62 5.21
N ARG A 109 4.22 10.69 6.14
CA ARG A 109 5.51 10.10 6.49
C ARG A 109 5.40 8.58 6.43
N LEU A 110 6.55 7.94 6.26
CA LEU A 110 6.65 6.52 6.49
C LEU A 110 6.89 6.27 7.98
N PRO A 111 6.29 5.22 8.56
CA PRO A 111 6.53 4.86 9.96
C PRO A 111 7.97 4.42 10.18
N PHE A 112 8.60 3.81 9.18
CA PHE A 112 9.97 3.32 9.19
C PHE A 112 10.64 3.48 7.82
N ILE A 113 11.97 3.51 7.82
CA ILE A 113 12.77 3.39 6.58
C ILE A 113 12.77 1.94 6.11
N LYS A 114 12.86 1.00 7.06
CA LYS A 114 12.80 -0.45 6.88
C LYS A 114 12.18 -1.05 8.15
N ALA A 115 11.25 -1.98 8.00
CA ALA A 115 10.67 -2.69 9.15
C ALA A 115 11.70 -3.67 9.74
N GLU A 116 11.76 -3.72 11.06
CA GLU A 116 12.57 -4.64 11.85
C GLU A 116 11.66 -5.67 12.56
N PRO A 117 12.18 -6.81 13.03
CA PRO A 117 11.36 -7.89 13.58
C PRO A 117 10.48 -7.54 14.79
N ASP A 118 10.78 -6.44 15.49
CA ASP A 118 10.03 -5.96 16.66
C ASP A 118 8.90 -4.96 16.30
N ASP A 119 8.72 -4.62 15.01
CA ASP A 119 7.66 -3.75 14.47
C ASP A 119 6.36 -4.51 14.14
#